data_AF-A0A7X7Z165-F1
#
_entry.id   AF-A0A7X7Z165-F1
#
_cell.length_a   1.000
_cell.length_b   1.000
_cell.length_c   1.000
_cell.angle_alpha   90.00
_cell.angle_beta   90.00
_cell.angle_gamma   90.00
#
_symmetry.space_group_name_H-M   'P 1'
#
loop_
_entity.id
_entity.type
_entity.pdbx_description
1 polymer ?
#
loop_
_entity_poly.entity_id
_entity_poly.type
_entity_poly.pdbx_seq_one_letter_code
_entity_poly.pdbx_strand_id
1 'polypeptide(L)'
;MTCEKTTEQLIDWLEGELPSEIAEEVAEHVNRCPDCAREVNQIRQALAAVTHPAEDPGEAYFDLFYARVQRHIADEAVQTPWYKRWWERLTTPAMLYRVAAATATLLVVLVGTMSYTGRLRSNDAQPSMAKLHGNYAVIAKKGRLVAATRVDPDMRQAVDSLEGDEIDKLQVEMAKVLLGQLTHSKVMVLPGSLTEHPVVNSPLVVDLSEEELTAVTDTVSKDINKWTL
;
A
#
# COMPACT_ATOMS: atom_id res chain seq x y z
N MET A 1 3.92 46.57 14.98
CA MET A 1 4.12 45.14 15.26
C MET A 1 3.30 44.64 16.46
N THR A 2 2.84 43.39 16.44
CA THR A 2 2.14 42.69 17.54
C THR A 2 3.13 41.88 18.39
N CYS A 3 2.82 41.61 19.67
CA CYS A 3 3.73 40.86 20.57
C CYS A 3 4.13 39.48 20.02
N GLU A 4 3.19 38.74 19.44
CA GLU A 4 3.44 37.41 18.85
C GLU A 4 4.54 37.46 17.78
N LYS A 5 4.45 38.41 16.85
CA LYS A 5 5.46 38.60 15.80
C LYS A 5 6.81 39.04 16.38
N THR A 6 6.80 39.90 17.41
CA THR A 6 8.01 40.31 18.12
C THR A 6 8.75 39.11 18.69
N THR A 7 8.02 38.23 19.39
CA THR A 7 8.59 37.07 20.08
C THR A 7 9.18 36.07 19.09
N GLU A 8 8.54 35.84 17.94
CA GLU A 8 9.09 35.00 16.87
C GLU A 8 10.41 35.54 16.28
N GLN A 9 10.58 36.86 16.25
CA GLN A 9 11.74 37.54 15.65
C GLN A 9 12.81 37.96 16.67
N LEU A 10 12.61 37.66 17.95
CA LEU A 10 13.43 38.21 19.04
C LEU A 10 14.87 37.69 19.01
N ILE A 11 15.06 36.41 18.66
CA ILE A 11 16.38 35.77 18.59
C ILE A 11 17.17 36.34 17.40
N ASP A 12 16.59 36.31 16.21
CA ASP A 12 17.20 36.88 14.99
C ASP A 12 17.55 38.36 15.17
N TRP A 13 16.71 39.11 15.90
CA TRP A 13 17.00 40.51 16.26
C TRP A 13 18.21 40.63 17.20
N LEU A 14 18.30 39.77 18.21
CA LEU A 14 19.41 39.76 19.17
C LEU A 14 20.73 39.33 18.54
N GLU A 15 20.70 38.43 17.56
CA GLU A 15 21.86 37.96 16.79
C GLU A 15 22.23 38.91 15.65
N GLY A 16 21.37 39.88 15.33
CA GLY A 16 21.60 40.88 14.28
C GLY A 16 21.37 40.35 12.87
N GLU A 17 20.57 39.28 12.73
CA GLU A 17 20.27 38.62 11.45
C GLU A 17 19.05 39.24 10.73
N LEU A 18 18.26 40.09 11.41
CA LEU A 18 17.11 40.75 10.80
C LEU A 18 17.50 41.90 9.84
N PRO A 19 16.73 42.10 8.74
CA PRO A 19 16.81 43.31 7.93
C PRO A 19 16.58 44.58 8.76
N SER A 20 17.25 45.68 8.41
CA SER A 20 17.26 46.92 9.21
C SER A 20 15.87 47.47 9.51
N GLU A 21 14.96 47.46 8.53
CA GLU A 21 13.58 47.95 8.69
C GLU A 21 12.81 47.13 9.73
N ILE A 22 12.92 45.81 9.68
CA ILE A 22 12.27 44.91 10.64
C ILE A 22 12.92 45.05 12.03
N ALA A 23 14.25 45.17 12.08
CA ALA A 23 14.98 45.34 13.32
C ALA A 23 14.59 46.64 14.06
N GLU A 24 14.31 47.72 13.33
CA GLU A 24 13.80 48.98 13.89
C GLU A 24 12.39 48.82 14.46
N GLU A 25 11.49 48.14 13.75
CA GLU A 25 10.14 47.83 14.26
C GLU A 25 10.18 46.98 15.54
N VAL A 26 11.06 45.96 15.56
CA VAL A 26 11.30 45.11 16.73
C VAL A 26 11.81 45.92 17.91
N ALA A 27 12.82 46.75 17.68
CA ALA A 27 13.38 47.63 18.71
C ALA A 27 12.33 48.62 19.26
N GLU A 28 11.53 49.24 18.40
CA GLU A 28 10.47 50.16 18.81
C GLU A 28 9.43 49.48 19.71
N HIS A 29 9.02 48.26 19.36
CA HIS A 29 8.06 47.51 20.16
C HIS A 29 8.64 47.05 21.50
N VAL A 30 9.87 46.51 21.52
CA VAL A 30 10.55 46.09 22.75
C VAL A 30 10.67 47.29 23.71
N ASN A 31 10.94 48.49 23.19
CA ASN A 31 11.01 49.71 24.01
C ASN A 31 9.65 50.15 24.59
N ARG A 32 8.53 49.78 23.95
CA ARG A 32 7.17 50.16 24.37
C ARG A 32 6.46 49.08 25.19
N CYS A 33 6.82 47.82 25.02
CA CYS A 33 6.15 46.66 25.60
C CYS A 33 6.99 46.06 26.75
N PRO A 34 6.55 46.20 28.02
CA PRO A 34 7.28 45.67 29.18
C PRO A 34 7.48 44.15 29.14
N ASP A 35 6.54 43.41 28.54
CA ASP A 35 6.61 41.94 28.46
C ASP A 35 7.71 41.49 27.49
N CYS A 36 7.75 42.06 26.28
CA CYS A 36 8.82 41.78 25.32
C CYS A 36 10.19 42.24 25.85
N ALA A 37 10.26 43.38 26.55
CA ALA A 37 11.50 43.83 27.21
C ALA A 37 12.00 42.82 28.27
N ARG A 38 11.08 42.22 29.03
CA ARG A 38 11.40 41.19 30.02
C ARG A 38 11.95 39.94 29.34
N GLU A 39 11.32 39.50 28.25
CA GLU A 39 11.74 38.34 27.47
C GLU A 39 13.13 38.55 26.86
N VAL A 40 13.40 39.72 26.26
CA VAL A 40 14.74 40.10 25.77
C VAL A 40 15.79 39.97 26.88
N ASN A 41 15.48 40.44 28.09
CA ASN A 41 16.41 40.35 29.22
C ASN A 41 16.63 38.90 29.68
N GLN A 42 15.60 38.05 29.67
CA GLN A 42 15.73 36.63 29.99
C GLN A 42 16.62 35.91 28.98
N ILE A 43 16.43 36.16 27.68
CA ILE A 43 17.27 35.57 26.63
C ILE A 43 18.72 36.04 26.77
N ARG A 44 18.95 37.34 27.00
CA ARG A 44 20.30 37.87 27.25
C ARG A 44 20.99 37.23 28.46
N GLN A 45 20.24 37.00 29.55
CA GLN A 45 20.77 36.32 30.73
C GLN A 45 21.13 34.86 30.44
N ALA A 46 20.27 34.14 29.70
CA ALA A 46 20.54 32.77 29.29
C ALA A 46 21.77 32.69 28.38
N LEU A 47 21.87 33.59 27.38
CA LEU A 47 23.03 33.67 26.49
C LEU A 47 24.30 33.99 27.27
N ALA A 48 24.26 34.96 28.20
CA ALA A 48 25.41 35.29 29.04
C ALA A 48 25.88 34.08 29.86
N ALA A 49 24.95 33.27 30.38
CA ALA A 49 25.30 32.05 31.12
C ALA A 49 26.01 31.00 30.26
N VAL A 50 25.70 30.92 28.95
CA VAL A 50 26.31 29.98 28.01
C VAL A 50 27.57 30.53 27.34
N THR A 51 27.71 31.85 27.23
CA THR A 51 28.85 32.52 26.57
C THR A 51 30.12 32.48 27.41
N HIS A 52 30.03 32.06 28.68
CA HIS A 52 31.23 31.76 29.45
C HIS A 52 32.04 30.68 28.74
N PRO A 53 33.32 30.92 28.40
CA PRO A 53 34.16 29.91 27.79
C PRO A 53 34.12 28.71 28.72
N ALA A 54 33.58 27.59 28.23
CA ALA A 54 33.70 26.34 28.95
C ALA A 54 35.19 26.10 29.18
N GLU A 55 35.57 25.74 30.41
CA GLU A 55 36.93 25.30 30.68
C GLU A 55 37.28 24.19 29.69
N ASP A 56 38.42 24.33 29.00
CA ASP A 56 38.86 23.33 28.03
C ASP A 56 39.00 21.99 28.77
N PRO A 57 38.17 20.97 28.46
CA PRO A 57 38.19 19.69 29.15
C PRO A 57 39.47 18.88 28.85
N GLY A 58 40.33 19.39 27.98
CA GLY A 58 41.61 18.79 27.60
C GLY A 58 41.47 17.70 26.55
N GLU A 59 42.59 17.35 25.91
CA GLU A 59 42.65 16.41 24.79
C GLU A 59 42.11 15.00 25.14
N ALA A 60 42.36 14.54 26.36
CA ALA A 60 41.89 13.24 26.84
C ALA A 60 40.36 13.09 26.86
N TYR A 61 39.62 14.19 27.08
CA TYR A 61 38.16 14.17 27.00
C TYR A 61 37.68 13.92 25.57
N PHE A 62 38.31 14.60 24.60
CA PHE A 62 37.94 14.49 23.19
C PHE A 62 38.24 13.10 22.62
N ASP A 63 39.34 12.46 23.01
CA ASP A 63 39.63 11.07 22.63
C ASP A 63 38.52 10.11 23.04
N LEU A 64 38.05 10.22 24.29
CA LEU A 64 36.96 9.39 24.80
C LEU A 64 35.62 9.73 24.15
N PHE A 65 35.37 11.01 23.88
CA PHE A 65 34.17 11.47 23.18
C PHE A 65 34.11 10.91 21.76
N TYR A 66 35.17 11.06 20.97
CA TYR A 66 35.23 10.53 19.61
C TYR A 66 35.09 9.00 19.59
N ALA A 67 35.74 8.29 20.51
CA ALA A 67 35.59 6.85 20.63
C ALA A 67 34.16 6.41 20.97
N ARG A 68 33.40 7.24 21.71
CA ARG A 68 31.98 6.98 22.02
C ARG A 68 31.08 7.28 20.81
N VAL A 69 31.30 8.40 20.14
CA VAL A 69 30.55 8.79 18.92
C VAL A 69 30.75 7.74 17.84
N GLN A 70 31.99 7.30 17.58
CA GLN A 70 32.28 6.26 16.60
C GLN A 70 31.60 4.92 16.93
N ARG A 71 31.57 4.53 18.21
CA ARG A 71 30.83 3.35 18.64
C ARG A 71 29.34 3.46 18.34
N HIS A 72 28.74 4.62 18.62
CA HIS A 72 27.32 4.83 18.35
C HIS A 72 27.00 4.79 16.85
N ILE A 73 27.83 5.42 16.02
CA ILE A 73 27.69 5.37 14.56
C ILE A 73 27.83 3.93 14.05
N ALA A 74 28.78 3.16 14.59
CA ALA A 74 28.96 1.75 14.23
C ALA A 74 27.75 0.89 14.65
N ASP A 75 27.22 1.10 15.84
CA ASP A 75 26.04 0.38 16.34
C ASP A 75 24.79 0.70 15.51
N GLU A 76 24.58 1.96 15.13
CA GLU A 76 23.49 2.36 14.23
C GLU A 76 23.67 1.78 12.81
N ALA A 77 24.90 1.73 12.30
CA ALA A 77 25.19 1.10 11.00
C ALA A 77 24.89 -0.41 11.00
N VAL A 78 25.06 -1.07 12.16
CA VAL A 78 24.66 -2.47 12.34
C VAL A 78 23.14 -2.62 12.38
N GLN A 79 22.42 -1.64 12.93
CA GLN A 79 20.96 -1.65 13.04
C GLN A 79 20.20 -1.31 11.75
N THR A 80 20.88 -1.08 10.62
CA THR A 80 20.16 -0.97 9.34
C THR A 80 19.29 -2.21 9.13
N PRO A 81 17.95 -2.05 9.03
CA PRO A 81 17.06 -3.19 8.93
C PRO A 81 17.41 -4.05 7.73
N TRP A 82 17.31 -5.37 7.87
CA TRP A 82 17.67 -6.32 6.80
C TRP A 82 16.95 -6.01 5.47
N TYR A 83 15.72 -5.48 5.52
CA TYR A 83 14.95 -5.09 4.33
C TYR A 83 15.56 -3.91 3.58
N LYS A 84 16.20 -2.95 4.27
CA LYS A 84 16.84 -1.79 3.65
C LYS A 84 18.08 -2.21 2.86
N ARG A 85 18.90 -3.09 3.44
CA ARG A 85 20.04 -3.70 2.74
C ARG A 85 19.60 -4.54 1.53
N TRP A 86 18.47 -5.23 1.63
CA TRP A 86 17.91 -5.98 0.51
C TRP A 86 17.41 -5.05 -0.61
N TRP A 87 16.71 -3.96 -0.26
CA TRP A 87 16.25 -2.95 -1.22
C TRP A 87 17.40 -2.23 -1.92
N GLU A 88 18.44 -1.83 -1.20
CA GLU A 88 19.65 -1.22 -1.78
C GLU A 88 20.36 -2.17 -2.75
N ARG A 89 20.37 -3.48 -2.45
CA ARG A 89 20.89 -4.49 -3.37
C ARG A 89 20.03 -4.62 -4.62
N LEU A 90 18.71 -4.52 -4.48
CA LEU A 90 17.76 -4.57 -5.60
C LEU A 90 17.83 -3.33 -6.50
N THR A 91 18.08 -2.15 -5.93
CA THR A 91 18.14 -0.88 -6.67
C THR A 91 19.50 -0.54 -7.24
N THR A 92 20.52 -1.41 -7.05
CA THR A 92 21.81 -1.21 -7.70
C THR A 92 21.66 -1.17 -9.24
N PRO A 93 22.33 -0.23 -9.94
CA PRO A 93 22.18 -0.06 -11.39
C PRO A 93 22.53 -1.34 -12.17
N ALA A 94 23.46 -2.14 -11.66
CA ALA A 94 23.82 -3.43 -12.25
C ALA A 94 22.66 -4.44 -12.25
N MET A 95 21.81 -4.45 -11.22
CA MET A 95 20.64 -5.34 -11.13
C MET A 95 19.53 -4.87 -12.08
N LEU A 96 19.32 -3.55 -12.17
CA LEU A 96 18.40 -2.93 -13.11
C LEU A 96 18.71 -3.31 -14.56
N TYR A 97 19.97 -3.27 -14.99
CA TYR A 97 20.34 -3.70 -16.34
C TYR A 97 20.09 -5.19 -16.59
N ARG A 98 20.29 -6.06 -15.58
CA ARG A 98 20.01 -7.50 -15.69
C ARG A 98 18.52 -7.79 -15.81
N VAL A 99 17.70 -7.10 -15.02
CA VAL A 99 16.24 -7.23 -15.09
C VAL A 99 15.73 -6.69 -16.43
N ALA A 100 16.22 -5.54 -16.89
CA ALA A 100 15.86 -4.98 -18.20
C ALA A 100 16.25 -5.90 -19.37
N ALA A 101 17.42 -6.53 -19.31
CA ALA A 101 17.84 -7.50 -20.32
C ALA A 101 16.94 -8.75 -20.30
N ALA A 102 16.63 -9.28 -19.11
CA ALA A 102 15.76 -10.44 -18.96
C ALA A 102 14.33 -10.16 -19.48
N THR A 103 13.74 -9.02 -19.12
CA THR A 103 12.40 -8.64 -19.59
C THR A 103 12.39 -8.41 -21.10
N ALA A 104 13.43 -7.79 -21.67
CA ALA A 104 13.56 -7.63 -23.11
C ALA A 104 13.62 -9.00 -23.83
N THR A 105 14.38 -9.98 -23.32
CA THR A 105 14.41 -11.32 -23.91
C THR A 105 13.06 -12.04 -23.83
N LEU A 106 12.35 -11.88 -22.70
CA LEU A 106 11.04 -12.50 -22.49
C LEU A 106 9.99 -11.91 -23.44
N LEU A 107 10.01 -10.59 -23.64
CA LEU A 107 9.15 -9.91 -24.63
C LEU A 107 9.45 -10.36 -26.07
N VAL A 108 10.72 -10.50 -26.44
CA VAL A 108 11.10 -11.00 -27.78
C VAL A 108 10.60 -12.43 -28.00
N VAL A 109 10.73 -13.31 -27.00
CA VAL A 109 10.20 -14.69 -27.07
C VAL A 109 8.69 -14.68 -27.19
N LEU A 110 7.99 -13.85 -26.40
CA LEU A 110 6.52 -13.79 -26.39
C LEU A 110 5.97 -13.23 -27.71
N VAL A 111 6.57 -12.18 -28.25
CA VAL A 111 6.21 -11.64 -29.58
C VAL A 111 6.53 -12.65 -30.69
N GLY A 112 7.65 -13.36 -30.58
CA GLY A 112 8.05 -14.42 -31.50
C GLY A 112 7.06 -15.59 -31.53
N THR A 113 6.66 -16.09 -30.35
CA THR A 113 5.70 -17.21 -30.25
C THR A 113 4.29 -16.80 -30.69
N MET A 114 3.86 -15.58 -30.39
CA MET A 114 2.57 -15.04 -30.82
C MET A 114 2.52 -14.84 -32.34
N SER A 115 3.62 -14.37 -32.95
CA SER A 115 3.74 -14.24 -34.42
C SER A 115 3.81 -15.60 -35.11
N TYR A 116 4.50 -16.57 -34.50
CA TYR A 116 4.63 -17.92 -35.04
C TYR A 116 3.27 -18.66 -35.03
N THR A 117 2.55 -18.61 -33.91
CA THR A 117 1.22 -19.24 -33.80
C THR A 117 0.15 -18.54 -34.63
N GLY A 118 0.23 -17.21 -34.79
CA GLY A 118 -0.65 -16.44 -35.67
C GLY A 118 -0.55 -16.86 -37.15
N ARG A 119 0.67 -17.16 -37.64
CA ARG A 119 0.86 -17.68 -39.01
C ARG A 119 0.33 -19.10 -39.20
N LEU A 120 0.40 -19.94 -38.18
CA LEU A 120 -0.17 -21.29 -38.26
C LEU A 120 -1.70 -21.22 -38.32
N ARG A 121 -2.32 -20.28 -37.61
CA ARG A 121 -3.78 -20.10 -37.61
C ARG A 121 -4.34 -19.48 -38.90
N SER A 122 -3.53 -18.81 -39.73
CA SER A 122 -3.97 -18.26 -41.01
C SER A 122 -3.91 -19.25 -42.18
N ASN A 123 -3.19 -20.37 -42.03
CA ASN A 123 -3.01 -21.35 -43.10
C ASN A 123 -3.99 -22.53 -43.04
N ASP A 124 -4.63 -22.74 -41.89
CA ASP A 124 -5.73 -23.70 -41.79
C ASP A 124 -7.05 -23.01 -42.15
N ALA A 125 -7.33 -23.08 -43.45
CA ALA A 125 -8.63 -23.39 -44.03
C ALA A 125 -9.83 -23.17 -43.10
N GLN A 126 -10.62 -22.16 -43.45
CA GLN A 126 -12.04 -22.02 -43.15
C GLN A 126 -12.74 -23.40 -43.14
N PRO A 127 -13.03 -24.01 -41.97
CA PRO A 127 -13.85 -25.19 -41.92
C PRO A 127 -15.27 -24.73 -42.24
N SER A 128 -15.89 -25.36 -43.23
CA SER A 128 -17.30 -25.14 -43.54
C SER A 128 -18.13 -25.41 -42.29
N MET A 129 -18.77 -24.36 -41.76
CA MET A 129 -19.70 -24.39 -40.63
C MET A 129 -21.04 -25.03 -41.05
N ALA A 130 -20.99 -26.23 -41.62
CA ALA A 130 -22.18 -26.91 -42.12
C ALA A 130 -22.75 -27.96 -41.16
N LYS A 131 -22.05 -28.35 -40.09
CA LYS A 131 -22.57 -29.36 -39.14
C LYS A 131 -22.02 -29.14 -37.74
N LEU A 132 -22.67 -28.29 -36.96
CA LEU A 132 -22.69 -28.35 -35.49
C LEU A 132 -23.86 -27.48 -34.98
N HIS A 133 -25.08 -27.86 -35.38
CA HIS A 133 -26.24 -27.59 -34.53
C HIS A 133 -26.17 -28.59 -33.36
N GLY A 134 -25.54 -28.16 -32.28
CA GLY A 134 -25.39 -28.93 -31.05
C GLY A 134 -25.28 -27.98 -29.87
N ASN A 135 -26.44 -27.64 -29.31
CA ASN A 135 -26.72 -27.05 -28.00
C ASN A 135 -25.54 -26.65 -27.09
N TYR A 136 -24.93 -25.49 -27.37
CA TYR A 136 -24.25 -24.71 -26.33
C TYR A 136 -24.83 -23.30 -26.33
N ALA A 137 -25.77 -23.04 -25.43
CA ALA A 137 -26.19 -21.69 -25.10
C ALA A 137 -25.14 -21.09 -24.17
N VAL A 138 -24.28 -20.23 -24.72
CA VAL A 138 -23.47 -19.31 -23.90
C VAL A 138 -24.39 -18.17 -23.51
N ILE A 139 -24.87 -18.16 -22.27
CA ILE A 139 -25.59 -17.01 -21.70
C ILE A 139 -24.54 -15.96 -21.35
N ALA A 140 -24.17 -15.15 -22.35
CA ALA A 140 -23.42 -13.93 -22.12
C ALA A 140 -24.43 -12.80 -21.88
N LYS A 141 -24.83 -12.59 -20.62
CA LYS A 141 -25.56 -11.37 -20.24
C LYS A 141 -24.72 -10.57 -19.24
N LYS A 142 -24.16 -9.47 -19.74
CA LYS A 142 -23.52 -8.34 -19.04
C LYS A 142 -22.67 -8.70 -17.80
N GLY A 143 -21.40 -9.01 -18.05
CA GLY A 143 -20.30 -8.59 -17.17
C GLY A 143 -20.14 -9.29 -15.82
N ARG A 144 -20.59 -10.54 -15.65
CA ARG A 144 -20.24 -11.35 -14.47
C ARG A 144 -19.60 -12.68 -14.90
N LEU A 145 -18.39 -12.93 -14.39
CA LEU A 145 -17.70 -14.21 -14.48
C LEU A 145 -18.48 -15.24 -13.66
N VAL A 146 -19.08 -16.22 -14.32
CA VAL A 146 -19.56 -17.44 -13.67
C VAL A 146 -18.38 -18.41 -13.68
N ALA A 147 -17.84 -18.72 -12.50
CA ALA A 147 -16.86 -19.79 -12.35
C ALA A 147 -17.49 -21.10 -12.84
N ALA A 148 -16.81 -21.81 -13.75
CA ALA A 148 -17.27 -23.09 -14.24
C ALA A 148 -17.01 -24.17 -13.17
N THR A 149 -17.92 -24.31 -12.22
CA THR A 149 -18.06 -25.55 -11.45
C THR A 149 -18.98 -26.51 -12.20
N ARG A 150 -18.80 -27.82 -12.01
CA ARG A 150 -19.80 -28.82 -12.43
C ARG A 150 -21.06 -28.55 -11.61
N VAL A 151 -21.94 -27.72 -12.14
CA VAL A 151 -23.28 -27.51 -11.57
C VAL A 151 -24.12 -28.70 -12.00
N ASP A 152 -24.68 -29.41 -11.02
CA ASP A 152 -25.68 -30.45 -11.26
C ASP A 152 -26.82 -29.87 -12.13
N PRO A 153 -27.27 -30.57 -13.19
CA PRO A 153 -28.29 -30.06 -14.10
C PRO A 153 -29.58 -29.59 -13.40
N ASP A 154 -29.96 -30.20 -12.28
CA ASP A 154 -31.16 -29.82 -11.53
C ASP A 154 -30.97 -28.46 -10.83
N MET A 155 -29.76 -28.21 -10.33
CA MET A 155 -29.41 -26.94 -9.68
C MET A 155 -29.34 -25.79 -10.70
N ARG A 156 -28.99 -26.09 -11.95
CA ARG A 156 -29.02 -25.11 -13.05
C ARG A 156 -30.44 -24.66 -13.38
N GLN A 157 -31.39 -25.60 -13.43
CA GLN A 157 -32.79 -25.27 -13.68
C GLN A 157 -33.40 -24.41 -12.56
N ALA A 158 -32.99 -24.66 -11.30
CA ALA A 158 -33.40 -23.82 -10.17
C ALA A 158 -32.87 -22.39 -10.29
N VAL A 159 -31.58 -22.21 -10.60
CA VAL A 159 -30.96 -20.88 -10.75
C VAL A 159 -31.53 -20.11 -11.95
N ASP A 160 -31.79 -20.79 -13.07
CA ASP A 160 -32.39 -20.16 -14.26
C ASP A 160 -33.86 -19.72 -14.04
N SER A 161 -34.52 -20.23 -12.99
CA SER A 161 -35.89 -19.85 -12.63
C SER A 161 -36.00 -18.67 -11.67
N LEU A 162 -34.88 -18.16 -11.14
CA LEU A 162 -34.86 -17.06 -10.17
C LEU A 162 -35.02 -15.70 -10.86
N GLU A 163 -35.89 -14.85 -10.30
CA GLU A 163 -36.04 -13.46 -10.72
C GLU A 163 -35.02 -12.54 -10.02
N GLY A 164 -34.85 -11.31 -10.53
CA GLY A 164 -33.67 -10.48 -10.25
C GLY A 164 -33.40 -10.17 -8.76
N ASP A 165 -34.42 -10.05 -7.93
CA ASP A 165 -34.31 -9.79 -6.49
C ASP A 165 -33.95 -11.05 -5.68
N GLU A 166 -34.26 -12.24 -6.19
CA GLU A 166 -33.89 -13.51 -5.58
C GLU A 166 -32.40 -13.83 -5.81
N ILE A 167 -31.86 -13.43 -6.96
CA ILE A 167 -30.42 -13.55 -7.27
C ILE A 167 -29.59 -12.74 -6.28
N ASP A 168 -30.01 -11.53 -5.94
CA ASP A 168 -29.28 -10.67 -5.00
C ASP A 168 -29.29 -11.26 -3.58
N LYS A 169 -30.42 -11.86 -3.15
CA LYS A 169 -30.47 -12.61 -1.88
C LYS A 169 -29.56 -13.83 -1.88
N LEU A 170 -29.54 -14.60 -2.97
CA LEU A 170 -28.68 -15.77 -3.10
C LEU A 170 -27.20 -15.36 -3.01
N GLN A 171 -26.82 -14.24 -3.63
CA GLN A 171 -25.44 -13.73 -3.56
C GLN A 171 -25.03 -13.33 -2.14
N VAL A 172 -25.93 -12.70 -1.38
CA VAL A 172 -25.67 -12.33 0.02
C VAL A 172 -25.50 -13.57 0.91
N GLU A 173 -26.34 -14.59 0.73
CA GLU A 173 -26.21 -15.83 1.51
C GLU A 173 -24.98 -16.65 1.12
N MET A 174 -24.64 -16.76 -0.17
CA MET A 174 -23.37 -17.35 -0.60
C MET A 174 -22.16 -16.63 0.00
N ALA A 175 -22.20 -15.29 0.02
CA ALA A 175 -21.13 -14.50 0.62
C ALA A 175 -21.03 -14.76 2.13
N LYS A 176 -22.14 -14.90 2.85
CA LYS A 176 -22.14 -15.24 4.28
C LYS A 176 -21.59 -16.63 4.55
N VAL A 177 -21.94 -17.64 3.74
CA VAL A 177 -21.43 -19.01 3.90
C VAL A 177 -19.92 -19.05 3.63
N LEU A 178 -19.46 -18.40 2.56
CA LEU A 178 -18.04 -18.32 2.22
C LEU A 178 -17.25 -17.54 3.28
N LEU A 179 -17.75 -16.39 3.73
CA LEU A 179 -17.11 -15.61 4.80
C LEU A 179 -17.17 -16.33 6.16
N GLY A 180 -18.24 -17.07 6.43
CA GLY A 180 -18.40 -17.87 7.64
C GLY A 180 -17.35 -18.98 7.74
N GLN A 181 -17.04 -19.66 6.63
CA GLN A 181 -16.01 -20.70 6.62
C GLN A 181 -14.58 -20.14 6.62
N LEU A 182 -14.36 -18.94 6.06
CA LEU A 182 -13.07 -18.24 6.12
C LEU A 182 -12.68 -17.78 7.53
N THR A 183 -13.60 -17.79 8.50
CA THR A 183 -13.26 -17.49 9.91
C THR A 183 -12.61 -18.68 10.65
N HIS A 184 -12.73 -19.89 10.12
CA HIS A 184 -12.10 -21.09 10.68
C HIS A 184 -10.82 -21.50 9.96
N SER A 185 -10.62 -21.12 8.70
CA SER A 185 -9.32 -21.24 8.04
C SER A 185 -8.45 -20.03 8.38
N LYS A 186 -7.18 -20.27 8.67
CA LYS A 186 -6.21 -19.25 9.11
C LYS A 186 -5.82 -18.34 7.94
N VAL A 187 -6.76 -17.54 7.46
CA VAL A 187 -6.55 -16.55 6.40
C VAL A 187 -6.14 -15.24 7.08
N MET A 188 -4.86 -14.92 6.96
CA MET A 188 -4.29 -13.66 7.45
C MET A 188 -4.75 -12.52 6.53
N VAL A 189 -5.80 -11.81 6.94
CA VAL A 189 -6.20 -10.55 6.31
C VAL A 189 -5.24 -9.47 6.81
N LEU A 190 -4.36 -8.99 5.95
CA LEU A 190 -3.49 -7.84 6.23
C LEU A 190 -4.35 -6.57 6.35
N PRO A 191 -4.18 -5.75 7.40
CA PRO A 191 -4.91 -4.48 7.52
C PRO A 191 -4.32 -3.46 6.54
N GLY A 192 -4.93 -3.34 5.36
CA GLY A 192 -4.75 -2.21 4.46
C GLY A 192 -5.72 -1.10 4.82
N SER A 193 -5.22 0.13 4.92
CA SER A 193 -5.96 1.32 5.34
C SER A 193 -7.24 1.55 4.53
N LEU A 194 -8.34 1.73 5.26
CA LEU A 194 -9.61 2.23 4.73
C LEU A 194 -9.44 3.69 4.30
N THR A 195 -9.12 3.93 3.03
CA THR A 195 -9.35 5.23 2.38
C THR A 195 -10.32 5.04 1.21
N GLU A 196 -11.57 5.38 1.50
CA GLU A 196 -12.69 5.93 0.70
C GLU A 196 -13.04 5.48 -0.73
N HIS A 197 -12.33 4.58 -1.42
CA HIS A 197 -12.81 4.08 -2.73
C HIS A 197 -12.62 2.56 -2.91
N PRO A 198 -13.70 1.75 -2.92
CA PRO A 198 -13.59 0.33 -3.20
C PRO A 198 -13.49 0.09 -4.72
N VAL A 199 -12.27 -0.13 -5.21
CA VAL A 199 -12.06 -0.75 -6.52
C VAL A 199 -12.10 -2.27 -6.33
N VAL A 200 -13.29 -2.86 -6.46
CA VAL A 200 -13.49 -4.32 -6.47
C VAL A 200 -13.15 -4.84 -7.86
N ASN A 201 -11.87 -5.08 -8.15
CA ASN A 201 -11.43 -5.71 -9.41
C ASN A 201 -10.19 -6.59 -9.23
N SER A 202 -10.13 -7.37 -8.16
CA SER A 202 -9.17 -8.47 -8.05
C SER A 202 -9.91 -9.78 -7.80
N PRO A 203 -9.73 -10.81 -8.65
CA PRO A 203 -10.35 -12.10 -8.42
C PRO A 203 -9.72 -12.72 -7.15
N LEU A 204 -10.56 -12.95 -6.15
CA LEU A 204 -10.20 -13.76 -5.00
C LEU A 204 -10.14 -15.21 -5.48
N VAL A 205 -8.93 -15.70 -5.78
CA VAL A 205 -8.71 -17.12 -6.08
C VAL A 205 -8.55 -17.83 -4.74
N VAL A 206 -9.61 -18.51 -4.30
CA VAL A 206 -9.56 -19.39 -3.12
C VAL A 206 -9.33 -20.80 -3.64
N ASP A 207 -8.17 -21.36 -3.32
CA ASP A 207 -7.83 -22.75 -3.64
C ASP A 207 -8.44 -23.63 -2.54
N LEU A 208 -9.56 -24.28 -2.87
CA LEU A 208 -10.25 -25.21 -1.96
C LEU A 208 -9.91 -26.64 -2.35
N SER A 209 -9.64 -27.48 -1.36
CA SER A 209 -9.48 -28.92 -1.59
C SER A 209 -10.81 -29.55 -2.04
N GLU A 210 -10.76 -30.70 -2.72
CA GLU A 210 -11.99 -31.40 -3.17
C GLU A 210 -12.95 -31.73 -2.01
N GLU A 211 -12.42 -32.05 -0.83
CA GLU A 211 -13.22 -32.32 0.37
C GLU A 211 -13.97 -31.07 0.85
N GLU A 212 -13.30 -29.90 0.87
CA GLU A 212 -13.92 -28.63 1.22
C GLU A 212 -14.98 -28.21 0.20
N LEU A 213 -14.71 -28.45 -1.09
CA LEU A 213 -15.69 -28.18 -2.15
C LEU A 213 -16.95 -29.02 -1.96
N THR A 214 -16.80 -30.32 -1.65
CA THR A 214 -17.97 -31.18 -1.39
C THR A 214 -18.75 -30.75 -0.15
N ALA A 215 -18.07 -30.36 0.94
CA ALA A 215 -18.74 -29.89 2.16
C ALA A 215 -19.54 -28.58 1.94
N VAL A 216 -19.00 -27.65 1.15
CA VAL A 216 -19.71 -26.42 0.79
C VAL A 216 -20.94 -26.74 -0.05
N THR A 217 -20.79 -27.62 -1.05
CA THR A 217 -21.90 -28.00 -1.94
C THR A 217 -23.04 -28.66 -1.17
N ASP A 218 -22.71 -29.54 -0.21
CA ASP A 218 -23.68 -30.26 0.61
C ASP A 218 -24.44 -29.33 1.58
N THR A 219 -23.76 -28.30 2.10
CA THR A 219 -24.37 -27.28 2.96
C THR A 219 -25.33 -26.39 2.18
N VAL A 220 -24.90 -25.93 1.00
CA VAL A 220 -25.74 -25.11 0.11
C VAL A 220 -26.97 -25.89 -0.36
N SER A 221 -26.83 -27.18 -0.68
CA SER A 221 -27.96 -28.03 -1.08
C SER A 221 -29.01 -28.20 0.03
N LYS A 222 -28.57 -28.39 1.28
CA LYS A 222 -29.49 -28.50 2.44
C LYS A 222 -30.24 -27.21 2.72
N ASP A 223 -29.57 -26.07 2.58
CA ASP A 223 -30.21 -24.77 2.79
C ASP A 223 -31.18 -24.44 1.65
N ILE A 224 -30.87 -24.74 0.39
CA ILE A 224 -31.80 -24.52 -0.73
C ILE A 224 -33.10 -25.34 -0.57
N ASN A 225 -33.00 -26.61 -0.16
CA ASN A 225 -34.19 -27.46 0.06
C ASN A 225 -35.09 -26.98 1.21
N LYS A 226 -34.58 -26.13 2.11
CA LYS A 226 -35.36 -25.51 3.18
C LYS A 226 -36.23 -24.36 2.68
N TRP A 227 -35.97 -23.84 1.48
CA TRP A 227 -36.67 -22.69 0.90
C TRP A 227 -37.72 -23.13 -0.15
N THR A 228 -37.65 -24.37 -0.62
CA THR A 228 -38.56 -24.95 -1.63
C THR A 228 -39.69 -25.81 -1.06
N LEU A 229 -39.78 -25.93 0.28
CA LEU A 229 -40.90 -26.53 1.03
C LEU A 229 -41.65 -25.45 1.80
#